data_AF-A0A143ZLS0-F1
#
_entry.id   AF-A0A143ZLS0-F1
#
_cell.length_a   1.000
_cell.length_b   1.000
_cell.length_c   1.000
_cell.angle_alpha   90.00
_cell.angle_beta   90.00
_cell.angle_gamma   90.00
#
_symmetry.space_group_name_H-M   'P 1'
#
loop_
_entity.id
_entity.type
_entity.pdbx_description
1 polymer ?
#
loop_
_entity_poly.entity_id
_entity_poly.type
_entity_poly.pdbx_seq_one_letter_code
_entity_poly.pdbx_strand_id
1 'polypeptide(L)'
;MATIIRTTKRKRGLFGTLVWWLFLAFNALMAIGLYAGITATGKQYQGSSDAAFQAGTAIGGTIAVGGLLFIWLTGSLILGLIVALTKGKEVMIEKTVD
;
A
#
# COMPACT_ATOMS: atom_id res chain seq x y z
N MET A 1 -36.08 22.78 -25.90
CA MET A 1 -36.34 21.59 -25.05
C MET A 1 -35.13 21.46 -24.14
N ALA A 2 -35.29 21.72 -22.84
CA ALA A 2 -34.17 21.61 -21.90
C ALA A 2 -33.75 20.14 -21.75
N THR A 3 -32.45 19.87 -21.87
CA THR A 3 -31.91 18.51 -21.72
C THR A 3 -31.38 18.36 -20.29
N ILE A 4 -31.88 17.36 -19.55
CA ILE A 4 -31.43 17.07 -18.18
C ILE A 4 -30.30 16.02 -18.25
N ILE A 5 -29.09 16.41 -17.85
CA ILE A 5 -27.94 15.49 -17.75
C ILE A 5 -27.77 15.09 -16.28
N ARG A 6 -27.95 13.81 -15.97
CA ARG A 6 -27.64 13.21 -14.66
C ARG A 6 -26.21 12.71 -14.66
N THR A 7 -25.37 13.20 -13.75
CA THR A 7 -24.00 12.71 -13.55
C THR A 7 -23.81 12.25 -12.12
N THR A 8 -23.57 10.96 -11.91
CA THR A 8 -23.19 10.41 -10.61
C THR A 8 -21.70 10.66 -10.38
N LYS A 9 -21.35 11.52 -9.43
CA LYS A 9 -19.94 11.80 -9.07
C LYS A 9 -19.69 11.35 -7.64
N ARG A 10 -18.77 10.40 -7.47
CA ARG A 10 -18.40 9.89 -6.14
C ARG A 10 -17.30 10.77 -5.55
N LYS A 11 -17.66 11.71 -4.67
CA LYS A 11 -16.69 12.59 -4.00
C LYS A 11 -16.26 11.97 -2.67
N ARG A 12 -14.96 11.72 -2.49
CA ARG A 12 -14.39 11.36 -1.19
C ARG A 12 -14.42 12.57 -0.27
N GLY A 13 -14.81 12.39 1.00
CA GLY A 13 -14.72 13.43 2.03
C GLY A 13 -13.27 13.70 2.45
N LEU A 14 -13.05 14.74 3.28
CA LEU A 14 -11.73 15.09 3.82
C LEU A 14 -11.09 13.92 4.58
N PHE A 15 -11.84 13.29 5.48
CA PHE A 15 -11.38 12.13 6.24
C PHE A 15 -11.02 10.93 5.34
N GLY A 16 -11.85 10.62 4.34
CA GLY A 16 -11.58 9.55 3.37
C GLY A 16 -10.38 9.84 2.46
N THR A 17 -10.03 11.11 2.26
CA THR A 17 -8.83 11.51 1.52
C THR A 17 -7.58 11.33 2.38
N LEU A 18 -7.62 11.71 3.66
CA LEU A 18 -6.51 11.50 4.61
C LEU A 18 -6.17 10.01 4.77
N VAL A 19 -7.19 9.18 5.02
CA VAL A 19 -7.00 7.71 5.16
C VAL A 19 -6.43 7.10 3.88
N TRP A 20 -6.87 7.58 2.71
CA TRP A 20 -6.33 7.12 1.44
C TRP A 20 -4.85 7.49 1.25
N TRP A 21 -4.45 8.71 1.63
CA TRP A 21 -3.04 9.10 1.63
C TRP A 21 -2.20 8.28 2.61
N LEU A 22 -2.72 7.99 3.80
CA LEU A 22 -2.04 7.13 4.78
C LEU A 22 -1.84 5.71 4.24
N PHE A 23 -2.86 5.13 3.61
CA PHE A 23 -2.75 3.82 2.96
C PHE A 23 -1.68 3.81 1.86
N LEU A 24 -1.64 4.86 1.02
CA LEU A 24 -0.64 4.97 -0.04
C LEU A 24 0.77 5.12 0.54
N ALA A 25 0.95 5.98 1.54
CA ALA A 25 2.23 6.19 2.21
C ALA A 25 2.74 4.92 2.89
N PHE A 26 1.87 4.18 3.58
CA PHE A 26 2.20 2.89 4.17
C PHE A 26 2.70 1.90 3.11
N ASN A 27 1.96 1.72 2.01
CA ASN A 27 2.37 0.79 0.95
C ASN A 27 3.69 1.20 0.28
N ALA A 28 3.91 2.49 0.06
CA ALA A 28 5.17 2.99 -0.48
C ALA A 28 6.36 2.73 0.47
N LEU A 29 6.18 3.00 1.77
CA LEU A 29 7.20 2.73 2.78
C LEU A 29 7.54 1.24 2.83
N MET A 30 6.53 0.36 2.82
CA MET A 30 6.75 -1.08 2.85
C MET A 30 7.45 -1.58 1.58
N ALA A 31 7.13 -1.05 0.41
CA ALA A 31 7.81 -1.37 -0.84
C ALA A 31 9.29 -0.98 -0.80
N ILE A 32 9.60 0.23 -0.33
CA ILE A 32 10.98 0.70 -0.17
C ILE A 32 11.71 -0.15 0.86
N GLY A 33 11.07 -0.46 2.00
CA GLY A 33 11.64 -1.30 3.05
C GLY A 33 11.95 -2.71 2.58
N LEU A 34 11.06 -3.32 1.78
CA LEU A 34 11.27 -4.65 1.21
C LEU A 34 12.45 -4.64 0.24
N TYR A 35 12.51 -3.66 -0.66
CA TYR A 35 13.62 -3.50 -1.59
C TYR A 35 14.96 -3.29 -0.85
N ALA A 36 14.97 -2.42 0.17
CA ALA A 36 16.14 -2.18 1.00
C ALA A 36 16.57 -3.45 1.76
N GLY A 37 15.64 -4.21 2.32
CA GLY A 37 15.91 -5.46 3.02
C GLY A 37 16.55 -6.51 2.12
N ILE A 38 15.95 -6.78 0.95
CA ILE A 38 16.46 -7.76 -0.01
C ILE A 38 17.85 -7.36 -0.51
N THR A 39 18.04 -6.09 -0.87
CA THR A 39 19.35 -5.60 -1.36
C THR A 39 20.42 -5.64 -0.28
N ALA A 40 20.10 -5.33 0.98
CA ALA A 40 21.02 -5.44 2.10
C ALA A 40 21.44 -6.89 2.36
N THR A 41 20.49 -7.81 2.42
CA THR A 41 20.76 -9.25 2.58
C THR A 41 21.62 -9.79 1.44
N GLY A 42 21.33 -9.41 0.19
CA GLY A 42 22.12 -9.83 -0.98
C GLY A 42 23.58 -9.37 -0.90
N LYS A 43 23.81 -8.11 -0.48
CA LYS A 43 25.16 -7.59 -0.27
C LYS A 43 25.90 -8.29 0.86
N GLN A 44 25.21 -8.59 1.96
CA GLN A 44 25.81 -9.34 3.07
C GLN A 44 26.19 -10.75 2.63
N TYR A 45 25.31 -11.45 1.92
CA TYR A 45 25.58 -12.81 1.44
C TYR A 45 26.82 -12.87 0.54
N GLN A 46 26.99 -11.88 -0.34
CA GLN A 46 28.15 -11.78 -1.24
C GLN A 46 29.42 -11.26 -0.54
N GLY A 47 29.30 -10.67 0.65
CA GLY A 47 30.40 -10.03 1.38
C GLY A 47 31.32 -11.01 2.12
N SER A 48 31.01 -12.29 2.12
CA SER A 48 31.82 -13.34 2.75
C SER A 48 31.77 -14.63 1.94
N SER A 49 32.89 -15.35 1.87
CA SER A 49 32.97 -16.72 1.31
C SER A 49 32.82 -17.81 2.38
N ASP A 50 32.65 -17.44 3.65
CA ASP A 50 32.42 -18.39 4.72
C ASP A 50 31.01 -19.00 4.62
N ALA A 51 30.94 -20.33 4.58
CA ALA A 51 29.70 -21.06 4.41
C ALA A 51 28.73 -20.86 5.58
N ALA A 52 29.25 -20.79 6.81
CA ALA A 52 28.42 -20.57 7.99
C ALA A 52 27.80 -19.17 7.98
N PHE A 53 28.59 -18.15 7.63
CA PHE A 53 28.11 -16.77 7.45
C PHE A 53 27.05 -16.65 6.34
N GLN A 54 27.28 -17.26 5.18
CA GLN A 54 26.33 -17.24 4.07
C GLN A 54 25.01 -17.93 4.44
N ALA A 55 25.07 -19.11 5.08
CA ALA A 55 23.89 -19.82 5.55
C ALA A 55 23.10 -18.99 6.58
N GLY A 56 23.79 -18.40 7.55
CA GLY A 56 23.17 -17.52 8.55
C GLY A 56 22.51 -16.29 7.92
N THR A 57 23.16 -15.67 6.93
CA THR A 57 22.61 -14.52 6.21
C THR A 57 21.38 -14.90 5.39
N ALA A 58 21.40 -16.05 4.71
CA ALA A 58 20.26 -16.52 3.93
C ALA A 58 19.04 -16.80 4.82
N ILE A 59 19.23 -17.51 5.94
CA ILE A 59 18.16 -17.85 6.90
C ILE A 59 17.64 -16.58 7.58
N GLY A 60 18.53 -15.75 8.12
CA GLY A 60 18.15 -14.50 8.78
C GLY A 60 17.46 -13.53 7.82
N GLY A 61 17.97 -13.40 6.61
CA GLY A 61 17.39 -12.57 5.56
C GLY A 61 16.00 -13.04 5.14
N THR A 62 15.78 -14.34 4.96
CA THR A 62 14.45 -14.88 4.64
C THR A 62 13.45 -14.67 5.77
N ILE A 63 13.86 -14.85 7.03
CA ILE A 63 13.00 -14.57 8.19
C ILE A 63 12.63 -13.07 8.23
N ALA A 64 13.60 -12.18 8.06
CA ALA A 64 13.38 -10.74 8.10
C ALA A 64 12.45 -10.28 6.96
N VAL A 65 12.74 -10.70 5.72
CA VAL A 65 11.93 -10.39 4.53
C VAL A 65 10.53 -10.99 4.64
N GLY A 66 10.42 -12.24 5.09
CA GLY A 66 9.14 -12.92 5.30
C GLY A 66 8.29 -12.25 6.37
N GLY A 67 8.89 -11.87 7.50
CA GLY A 67 8.20 -11.11 8.55
C GLY A 67 7.73 -9.74 8.07
N LEU A 68 8.56 -9.04 7.29
CA LEU A 68 8.18 -7.76 6.68
C LEU A 68 7.01 -7.92 5.70
N LEU A 69 7.00 -8.96 4.87
CA LEU A 69 5.89 -9.28 3.98
C LEU A 69 4.60 -9.58 4.75
N PHE A 70 4.68 -10.30 5.86
CA PHE A 70 3.52 -10.59 6.70
C PHE A 70 2.92 -9.31 7.31
N ILE A 71 3.78 -8.42 7.82
CA ILE A 71 3.38 -7.09 8.33
C ILE A 71 2.77 -6.27 7.20
N TRP A 72 3.35 -6.29 6.01
CA TRP A 72 2.83 -5.57 4.86
C TRP A 72 1.43 -6.06 4.47
N LEU A 73 1.25 -7.36 4.28
CA LEU A 73 -0.04 -7.95 3.92
C LEU A 73 -1.11 -7.62 4.96
N THR A 74 -0.81 -7.81 6.24
CA THR A 74 -1.75 -7.55 7.34
C THR A 74 -2.08 -6.06 7.45
N GLY A 75 -1.07 -5.18 7.40
CA GLY A 75 -1.27 -3.73 7.47
C GLY A 75 -2.04 -3.19 6.27
N SER A 76 -1.74 -3.67 5.06
CA SER A 76 -2.47 -3.29 3.84
C SER A 76 -3.90 -3.81 3.83
N LEU A 77 -4.16 -5.00 4.39
CA LEU A 77 -5.51 -5.50 4.56
C LEU A 77 -6.33 -4.60 5.49
N ILE A 78 -5.80 -4.28 6.68
CA ILE A 78 -6.48 -3.45 7.68
C ILE A 78 -6.72 -2.04 7.11
N LEU A 79 -5.68 -1.37 6.63
CA LEU A 79 -5.81 -0.01 6.07
C LEU A 79 -6.68 -0.01 4.80
N GLY A 80 -6.58 -1.04 3.96
CA GLY A 80 -7.39 -1.20 2.76
C GLY A 80 -8.89 -1.31 3.08
N LEU A 81 -9.24 -2.05 4.13
CA LEU A 81 -10.62 -2.12 4.63
C LEU A 81 -11.10 -0.75 5.13
N ILE A 82 -10.29 -0.02 5.91
CA ILE A 82 -10.64 1.33 6.38
C ILE A 82 -10.83 2.29 5.19
N VAL A 83 -9.98 2.23 4.17
CA VAL A 83 -10.11 3.00 2.92
C VAL A 83 -11.39 2.64 2.17
N ALA A 84 -11.77 1.36 2.13
CA ALA A 84 -12.99 0.91 1.48
C ALA A 84 -14.24 1.44 2.19
N LEU A 85 -14.27 1.37 3.53
CA LEU A 85 -15.36 1.87 4.36
C LEU A 85 -15.50 3.39 4.32
N THR A 86 -14.40 4.12 4.07
CA THR A 86 -14.41 5.59 3.95
C THR A 86 -14.66 6.11 2.53
N LYS A 87 -14.94 5.24 1.55
CA LYS A 87 -15.35 5.68 0.19
C LYS A 87 -16.70 6.40 0.27
N GLY A 88 -16.65 7.72 0.02
CA GLY A 88 -17.81 8.62 0.04
C GLY A 88 -19.01 8.14 -0.79
N LYS A 89 -20.21 8.54 -0.35
CA LYS A 89 -21.50 8.26 -0.98
C LYS A 89 -21.55 8.79 -2.42
N GLU A 90 -22.29 8.11 -3.27
CA GLU A 90 -22.58 8.57 -4.63
C GLU A 90 -23.43 9.85 -4.56
N VAL A 91 -22.96 10.92 -5.20
CA VAL A 91 -23.71 12.17 -5.30
C VAL A 91 -24.29 12.25 -6.71
N MET A 92 -25.61 12.31 -6.83
CA MET A 92 -26.28 12.58 -8.10
C MET A 92 -26.24 14.08 -8.35
N ILE A 93 -25.58 14.51 -9.42
CA ILE A 93 -25.56 15.90 -9.87
C ILE A 93 -26.51 15.99 -11.07
N GLU A 94 -27.62 16.69 -10.90
CA GLU A 94 -28.51 17.07 -12.00
C GLU A 94 -28.04 18.40 -12.57
N LYS A 95 -27.79 18.45 -13.88
CA LYS A 95 -27.46 19.69 -14.59
C LYS A 95 -28.45 19.89 -15.72
N THR A 96 -29.23 20.96 -15.64
CA THR A 96 -30.06 21.46 -16.75
C THR A 96 -29.16 22.24 -17.71
N VAL A 97 -29.19 21.86 -18.99
CA VAL A 97 -28.51 22.58 -20.07
C VAL A 97 -29.62 23.14 -20.97
N ASP A 98 -29.70 24.47 -21.03
CA ASP A 98 -30.59 25.22 -21.93
C ASP A 98 -29.95 25.40 -23.31
#